data_AF-E3JD63-F1
#
_entry.id   AF-E3JD63-F1
#
_cell.length_a   1.000
_cell.length_b   1.000
_cell.length_c   1.000
_cell.angle_alpha   90.00
_cell.angle_beta   90.00
_cell.angle_gamma   90.00
#
_symmetry.space_group_name_H-M   'P 1'
#
loop_
_entity.id
_entity.type
_entity.pdbx_description
1 polymer ?
#
loop_
_entity_poly.entity_id
_entity_poly.type
_entity_poly.pdbx_seq_one_letter_code
_entity_poly.pdbx_strand_id
1 'polypeptide(L)'
;MTGLAGSGATSLLHPELVAAARALTGSADDGCLVRWGGQVAHGLRFTGGHAAPSPSLAASQPASAAEAPSTPPSAADHRTTGLEQIAGPDAGWLSEATGRLLLLAPATIGRSLGHGDQACRFQFCGPTAEGSTWVSVALGGWVGAVPEADTDRLAAHFARRHPTTDLFDLGDRWALLQVEVVEGFVRTERAGAHLDGDDARALLAR
;
A
#
# COMPACT_ATOMS: atom_id res chain seq x y z
N MET A 1 0.39 14.10 -43.72
CA MET A 1 -0.74 14.05 -42.77
C MET A 1 -1.38 12.68 -42.87
N THR A 2 -1.06 11.78 -41.95
CA THR A 2 -1.68 10.46 -41.81
C THR A 2 -2.12 10.35 -40.36
N GLY A 3 -3.43 10.43 -40.16
CA GLY A 3 -4.06 10.34 -38.85
C GLY A 3 -4.00 8.93 -38.29
N LEU A 4 -3.56 8.80 -37.05
CA LEU A 4 -3.78 7.64 -36.20
C LEU A 4 -5.13 7.82 -35.51
N ALA A 5 -6.18 7.35 -36.15
CA ALA A 5 -7.45 7.08 -35.50
C ALA A 5 -7.44 5.62 -35.01
N GLY A 6 -7.69 5.44 -33.71
CA GLY A 6 -7.80 4.10 -33.12
C GLY A 6 -7.82 4.03 -31.59
N SER A 7 -8.17 5.13 -30.92
CA SER A 7 -8.58 5.13 -29.52
C SER A 7 -9.93 4.41 -29.42
N GLY A 8 -9.95 3.15 -28.97
CA GLY A 8 -11.21 2.41 -28.85
C GLY A 8 -11.15 0.95 -28.36
N ALA A 9 -9.99 0.44 -27.91
CA ALA A 9 -9.86 -0.95 -27.42
C ALA A 9 -9.29 -1.07 -26.00
N THR A 10 -9.21 0.02 -25.24
CA THR A 10 -8.53 0.08 -23.94
C THR A 10 -9.40 -0.33 -22.75
N SER A 11 -10.74 -0.35 -22.88
CA SER A 11 -11.62 -0.52 -21.72
C SER A 11 -11.89 -1.98 -21.32
N LEU A 12 -11.80 -2.94 -22.23
CA LEU A 12 -12.06 -4.37 -21.92
C LEU A 12 -10.83 -5.10 -21.38
N LEU A 13 -9.63 -4.64 -21.74
CA LEU A 13 -8.36 -5.20 -21.25
C LEU A 13 -8.04 -4.74 -19.83
N HIS A 14 -8.57 -3.60 -19.39
CA HIS A 14 -8.28 -3.04 -18.07
C HIS A 14 -8.80 -3.92 -16.91
N PRO A 15 -10.05 -4.42 -16.93
CA PRO A 15 -10.55 -5.31 -15.88
C PRO A 15 -9.80 -6.65 -15.80
N GLU A 16 -9.50 -7.28 -16.94
CA GLU A 16 -8.75 -8.54 -16.99
C GLU A 16 -7.33 -8.37 -16.46
N LEU A 17 -6.68 -7.25 -16.81
CA LEU A 17 -5.35 -6.90 -16.34
C LEU A 17 -5.31 -6.70 -14.82
N VAL A 18 -6.30 -5.98 -14.27
CA VAL A 18 -6.44 -5.78 -12.82
C VAL A 18 -6.74 -7.09 -12.11
N ALA A 19 -7.59 -7.95 -12.66
CA ALA A 19 -7.88 -9.28 -12.11
C ALA A 19 -6.62 -10.17 -12.09
N ALA A 20 -5.84 -10.16 -13.18
CA ALA A 20 -4.59 -10.89 -13.28
C ALA A 20 -3.54 -10.36 -12.28
N ALA A 21 -3.44 -9.04 -12.09
CA ALA A 21 -2.59 -8.42 -11.07
C ALA A 21 -3.00 -8.80 -9.66
N ARG A 22 -4.31 -8.79 -9.35
CA ARG A 22 -4.82 -9.21 -8.05
C ARG A 22 -4.53 -10.68 -7.79
N ALA A 23 -4.72 -11.53 -8.80
CA ALA A 23 -4.38 -12.95 -8.71
C ALA A 23 -2.88 -13.15 -8.43
N LEU A 24 -2.00 -12.44 -9.15
CA LEU A 24 -0.55 -12.49 -8.92
C LEU A 24 -0.18 -11.95 -7.53
N THR A 25 -0.77 -10.85 -7.08
CA THR A 25 -0.58 -10.31 -5.71
C THR A 25 -1.08 -11.30 -4.65
N GLY A 26 -2.06 -12.12 -5.02
CA GLY A 26 -2.59 -13.26 -4.29
C GLY A 26 -1.59 -14.41 -4.12
N SER A 27 -0.82 -14.71 -5.15
CA SER A 27 0.01 -15.92 -5.25
C SER A 27 1.50 -15.68 -5.11
N ALA A 28 2.06 -14.56 -5.56
CA ALA A 28 3.49 -14.29 -5.52
C ALA A 28 4.01 -14.12 -4.09
N ASP A 29 5.08 -14.84 -3.76
CA ASP A 29 5.63 -14.84 -2.41
C ASP A 29 6.67 -13.74 -2.21
N ASP A 30 7.44 -13.45 -3.25
CA ASP A 30 8.60 -12.56 -3.20
C ASP A 30 8.56 -11.46 -4.26
N GLY A 31 9.21 -10.34 -3.94
CA GLY A 31 9.43 -9.24 -4.88
C GLY A 31 10.74 -8.51 -4.63
N CYS A 32 10.89 -7.39 -5.34
CA CYS A 32 12.07 -6.55 -5.30
C CYS A 32 11.69 -5.12 -4.89
N LEU A 33 12.37 -4.59 -3.87
CA LEU A 33 12.24 -3.21 -3.44
C LEU A 33 13.37 -2.37 -4.04
N VAL A 34 13.01 -1.32 -4.78
CA VAL A 34 13.93 -0.29 -5.27
C VAL A 34 13.66 0.98 -4.48
N ARG A 35 14.70 1.56 -3.88
CA ARG A 35 14.58 2.79 -3.08
C ARG A 35 15.19 3.98 -3.81
N TRP A 36 14.64 5.15 -3.56
CA TRP A 36 15.17 6.42 -4.06
C TRP A 36 16.59 6.63 -3.53
N GLY A 37 17.60 6.66 -4.41
CA GLY A 37 19.01 6.58 -4.03
C GLY A 37 19.73 5.33 -4.57
N GLY A 38 19.01 4.48 -5.31
CA GLY A 38 19.60 3.44 -6.17
C GLY A 38 19.86 2.10 -5.50
N GLN A 39 19.46 1.94 -4.23
CA GLN A 39 19.58 0.66 -3.53
C GLN A 39 18.42 -0.26 -3.90
N VAL A 40 18.76 -1.52 -4.21
CA VAL A 40 17.81 -2.55 -4.59
C VAL A 40 17.94 -3.75 -3.66
N ALA A 41 16.81 -4.27 -3.21
CA ALA A 41 16.73 -5.50 -2.43
C ALA A 41 15.82 -6.49 -3.15
N HIS A 42 16.30 -7.72 -3.32
CA HIS A 42 15.61 -8.79 -4.05
C HIS A 42 15.15 -9.88 -3.07
N GLY A 43 14.17 -10.68 -3.48
CA GLY A 43 13.72 -11.84 -2.69
C GLY A 43 13.06 -11.44 -1.38
N LEU A 44 12.38 -10.30 -1.34
CA LEU A 44 11.66 -9.85 -0.16
C LEU A 44 10.28 -10.49 -0.15
N ARG A 45 10.04 -11.32 0.87
CA ARG A 45 8.71 -11.87 1.14
C ARG A 45 7.75 -10.74 1.45
N PHE A 46 6.54 -10.81 0.91
CA PHE A 46 5.54 -9.77 1.10
C PHE A 46 4.12 -10.27 1.33
N THR A 47 3.31 -9.42 1.95
CA THR A 47 1.85 -9.59 2.01
C THR A 47 1.16 -8.24 1.89
N GLY A 48 -0.01 -8.21 1.27
CA GLY A 48 -0.93 -7.08 1.41
C GLY A 48 -1.54 -7.10 2.80
N GLY A 49 -1.70 -5.94 3.43
CA GLY A 49 -2.23 -5.79 4.78
C GLY A 49 -3.44 -4.88 4.85
N HIS A 50 -4.34 -5.22 5.79
CA HIS A 50 -5.26 -4.26 6.40
C HIS A 50 -4.57 -3.67 7.63
N ALA A 51 -4.11 -2.43 7.55
CA ALA A 51 -3.51 -1.72 8.67
C ALA A 51 -4.34 -0.46 8.92
N ALA A 52 -4.82 -0.29 10.15
CA ALA A 52 -5.51 0.92 10.58
C ALA A 52 -4.69 2.17 10.19
N PRO A 53 -5.33 3.31 9.89
CA PRO A 53 -4.62 4.53 9.53
C PRO A 53 -3.62 4.88 10.64
N SER A 54 -2.34 4.73 10.34
CA SER A 54 -1.28 5.32 11.15
C SER A 54 -1.38 6.83 10.96
N PRO A 55 -1.27 7.65 12.02
CA PRO A 55 -1.33 9.10 11.89
C PRO A 55 -0.29 9.55 10.85
N SER A 56 -0.80 10.12 9.75
CA SER A 56 -0.13 10.62 8.55
C SER A 56 1.41 10.64 8.58
N LEU A 57 2.02 9.80 7.74
CA LEU A 57 3.45 9.82 7.41
C LEU A 57 3.86 11.07 6.58
N ALA A 58 2.88 11.85 6.10
CA ALA A 58 3.10 13.04 5.29
C ALA A 58 3.25 14.36 6.09
N ALA A 59 3.22 14.32 7.43
CA ALA A 59 3.20 15.53 8.26
C ALA A 59 4.54 16.31 8.36
N SER A 60 5.61 15.86 7.70
CA SER A 60 6.87 16.62 7.62
C SER A 60 6.94 17.49 6.35
N GLN A 61 5.94 18.33 6.12
CA GLN A 61 6.05 19.47 5.20
C GLN A 61 6.04 20.76 6.02
N PRO A 62 6.99 21.70 5.82
CA PRO A 62 6.92 23.00 6.47
C PRO A 62 5.71 23.76 5.93
N ALA A 63 4.67 23.88 6.73
CA ALA A 63 3.52 24.73 6.43
C ALA A 63 4.02 26.18 6.32
N SER A 64 4.04 26.70 5.10
CA SER A 64 4.21 28.12 4.85
C SER A 64 2.99 28.84 5.41
N ALA A 65 3.20 29.63 6.47
CA ALA A 65 2.18 30.49 7.04
C ALA A 65 1.66 31.46 5.96
N ALA A 66 0.39 31.34 5.61
CA ALA A 66 -0.36 32.37 4.91
C ALA A 66 -1.57 32.72 5.78
N GLU A 67 -1.42 33.83 6.47
CA GLU A 67 -2.35 34.48 7.38
C GLU A 67 -3.52 35.09 6.58
N ALA A 68 -4.77 34.79 6.95
CA ALA A 68 -5.93 35.57 6.53
C ALA A 68 -7.04 35.54 7.60
N PRO A 69 -7.85 36.61 7.75
CA PRO A 69 -8.38 37.02 9.04
C PRO A 69 -9.83 36.58 9.32
N SER A 70 -10.15 36.70 10.62
CA SER A 70 -11.32 36.22 11.35
C SER A 70 -12.63 37.00 11.09
N THR A 71 -13.78 36.31 11.14
CA THR A 71 -15.11 36.90 11.42
C THR A 71 -16.01 35.93 12.24
N PRO A 72 -16.88 36.41 13.16
CA PRO A 72 -17.51 35.64 14.25
C PRO A 72 -18.91 35.06 13.94
N PRO A 73 -19.52 34.23 14.84
CA PRO A 73 -20.62 33.31 14.51
C PRO A 73 -22.03 33.87 14.80
N SER A 74 -23.05 33.37 14.09
CA SER A 74 -24.47 33.61 14.40
C SER A 74 -25.21 32.29 14.63
N ALA A 75 -25.90 32.24 15.77
CA ALA A 75 -26.66 31.11 16.29
C ALA A 75 -28.03 30.94 15.61
N ALA A 76 -28.51 29.69 15.55
CA ALA A 76 -29.94 29.37 15.63
C ALA A 76 -30.12 27.92 16.10
N ASP A 77 -30.83 27.80 17.23
CA ASP A 77 -31.24 26.58 17.92
C ASP A 77 -32.24 25.72 17.13
N HIS A 78 -32.08 24.39 17.22
CA HIS A 78 -33.23 23.47 17.22
C HIS A 78 -33.03 22.37 18.27
N ARG A 79 -33.95 22.35 19.25
CA ARG A 79 -34.12 21.36 20.34
C ARG A 79 -34.59 20.00 19.79
N THR A 80 -33.89 18.92 20.12
CA THR A 80 -34.19 17.87 21.13
C THR A 80 -35.38 16.94 20.82
N THR A 81 -35.11 15.64 20.53
CA THR A 81 -35.40 14.48 21.42
C THR A 81 -35.07 13.14 20.75
N GLY A 82 -34.30 12.30 21.46
CA GLY A 82 -34.63 10.89 21.65
C GLY A 82 -34.23 9.87 20.57
N LEU A 83 -32.99 9.38 20.67
CA LEU A 83 -32.72 7.96 20.94
C LEU A 83 -31.20 7.82 21.10
N GLU A 84 -30.79 7.50 22.33
CA GLU A 84 -29.46 6.96 22.61
C GLU A 84 -29.29 5.70 21.78
N GLN A 85 -28.63 5.81 20.63
CA GLN A 85 -28.01 4.66 20.01
C GLN A 85 -26.61 4.62 20.57
N ILE A 86 -26.42 3.74 21.54
CA ILE A 86 -25.11 3.36 22.06
C ILE A 86 -24.33 2.86 20.85
N ALA A 87 -23.52 3.73 20.25
CA ALA A 87 -22.52 3.35 19.29
C ALA A 87 -21.55 2.44 20.06
N GLY A 88 -21.66 1.13 19.83
CA GLY A 88 -20.65 0.18 20.29
C GLY A 88 -19.27 0.65 19.79
N PRO A 89 -18.20 0.51 20.59
CA PRO A 89 -16.90 1.12 20.29
C PRO A 89 -16.13 0.48 19.12
N ASP A 90 -16.77 -0.21 18.18
CA ASP A 90 -16.08 -1.14 17.28
C ASP A 90 -16.45 -1.04 15.78
N ALA A 91 -17.19 -0.01 15.36
CA ALA A 91 -17.66 0.09 13.96
C ALA A 91 -17.06 1.25 13.14
N GLY A 92 -16.25 2.13 13.74
CA GLY A 92 -15.68 3.30 13.05
C GLY A 92 -14.23 3.15 12.56
N TRP A 93 -13.54 2.05 12.89
CA TRP A 93 -12.08 1.92 12.73
C TRP A 93 -11.63 0.98 11.60
N LEU A 94 -12.58 0.32 10.93
CA LEU A 94 -12.30 -0.70 9.92
C LEU A 94 -12.33 -0.15 8.47
N SER A 95 -12.67 1.13 8.25
CA SER A 95 -13.05 1.61 6.91
C SER A 95 -11.99 2.38 6.11
N GLU A 96 -10.81 2.71 6.68
CA GLU A 96 -9.74 3.43 5.96
C GLU A 96 -8.39 2.68 5.99
N ALA A 97 -8.43 1.38 6.30
CA ALA A 97 -7.27 0.57 6.63
C ALA A 97 -6.71 -0.27 5.47
N THR A 98 -7.06 0.04 4.23
CA THR A 98 -6.80 -0.83 3.08
C THR A 98 -5.68 -0.28 2.22
N GLY A 99 -4.62 -1.08 1.97
CA GLY A 99 -3.65 -0.76 0.92
C GLY A 99 -2.21 -0.53 1.34
N ARG A 100 -1.77 -1.09 2.46
CA ARG A 100 -0.34 -1.17 2.79
C ARG A 100 0.24 -2.51 2.37
N LEU A 101 1.46 -2.45 1.85
CA LEU A 101 2.25 -3.65 1.56
C LEU A 101 3.24 -3.85 2.70
N LEU A 102 3.25 -5.04 3.29
CA LEU A 102 4.23 -5.41 4.32
C LEU A 102 5.33 -6.25 3.70
N LEU A 103 6.58 -5.95 4.07
CA LEU A 103 7.77 -6.64 3.60
C LEU A 103 8.55 -7.17 4.79
N LEU A 104 9.03 -8.41 4.69
CA LEU A 104 10.04 -8.94 5.60
C LEU A 104 11.41 -8.79 4.93
N ALA A 105 12.27 -7.97 5.52
CA ALA A 105 13.56 -7.59 4.97
C ALA A 105 14.70 -7.85 5.97
N PRO A 106 15.93 -8.13 5.51
CA PRO A 106 17.11 -8.09 6.37
C PRO A 106 17.19 -6.76 7.14
N ALA A 107 17.56 -6.82 8.42
CA ALA A 107 17.59 -5.65 9.29
C ALA A 107 18.55 -4.55 8.80
N THR A 108 19.56 -4.89 7.99
CA THR A 108 20.43 -3.92 7.31
C THR A 108 19.66 -2.99 6.38
N ILE A 109 18.62 -3.49 5.71
CA ILE A 109 17.74 -2.69 4.87
C ILE A 109 16.93 -1.74 5.76
N GLY A 110 16.30 -2.26 6.82
CA GLY A 110 15.54 -1.44 7.77
C GLY A 110 16.37 -0.31 8.37
N ARG A 111 17.58 -0.61 8.86
CA ARG A 111 18.51 0.39 9.42
C ARG A 111 18.91 1.46 8.41
N SER A 112 19.06 1.10 7.13
CA SER A 112 19.45 2.05 6.08
C SER A 112 18.35 3.04 5.67
N LEU A 113 17.09 2.82 6.09
CA LEU A 113 16.02 3.83 5.95
C LEU A 113 16.21 5.01 6.92
N GLY A 114 16.93 4.79 8.03
CA GLY A 114 17.12 5.81 9.06
C GLY A 114 15.81 6.14 9.79
N HIS A 115 15.55 7.42 10.01
CA HIS A 115 14.38 7.91 10.74
C HIS A 115 13.25 8.45 9.84
N GLY A 116 13.37 8.30 8.52
CA GLY A 116 12.43 8.88 7.57
C GLY A 116 11.96 7.87 6.55
N ASP A 117 10.77 8.14 6.02
CA ASP A 117 10.22 7.39 4.90
C ASP A 117 10.98 7.74 3.62
N GLN A 118 11.07 6.76 2.72
CA GLN A 118 11.78 6.90 1.47
C GLN A 118 10.88 6.54 0.30
N ALA A 119 10.89 7.37 -0.75
CA ALA A 119 10.23 7.03 -1.99
C ALA A 119 10.80 5.71 -2.54
N CYS A 120 9.92 4.85 -3.03
CA CYS A 120 10.28 3.50 -3.43
C CYS A 120 9.37 2.96 -4.53
N ARG A 121 9.82 1.86 -5.13
CA ARG A 121 9.03 1.00 -6.00
C ARG A 121 9.22 -0.44 -5.59
N PHE A 122 8.14 -1.13 -5.28
CA PHE A 122 8.14 -2.57 -5.08
C PHE A 122 7.66 -3.27 -6.35
N GLN A 123 8.39 -4.25 -6.86
CA GLN A 123 8.05 -4.94 -8.10
C GLN A 123 8.09 -6.46 -7.93
N PHE A 124 7.11 -7.14 -8.48
CA PHE A 124 7.06 -8.59 -8.57
C PHE A 124 6.45 -9.00 -9.91
N CYS A 125 6.76 -10.20 -10.35
CA CYS A 125 6.26 -10.73 -11.61
C CYS A 125 6.18 -12.25 -11.56
N GLY A 126 5.31 -12.81 -12.38
CA GLY A 126 5.12 -14.24 -12.45
C GLY A 126 3.96 -14.61 -13.36
N PRO A 127 3.73 -15.91 -13.56
CA PRO A 127 2.54 -16.37 -14.25
C PRO A 127 1.29 -16.12 -13.40
N THR A 128 0.15 -15.88 -14.05
CA THR A 128 -1.15 -16.03 -13.39
C THR A 128 -1.36 -17.49 -12.93
N ALA A 129 -2.29 -17.73 -12.01
CA ALA A 129 -2.58 -19.08 -11.51
C ALA A 129 -2.96 -20.07 -12.62
N GLU A 130 -3.52 -19.58 -13.73
CA GLU A 130 -3.87 -20.37 -14.92
C GLU A 130 -2.66 -20.62 -15.85
N GLY A 131 -1.49 -20.07 -15.55
CA GLY A 131 -0.21 -20.30 -16.26
C GLY A 131 -0.09 -19.67 -17.64
N SER A 132 -1.15 -19.06 -18.17
CA SER A 132 -1.22 -18.61 -19.57
C SER A 132 -0.66 -17.20 -19.81
N THR A 133 -0.55 -16.38 -18.78
CA THR A 133 -0.17 -14.97 -18.91
C THR A 133 0.90 -14.59 -17.88
N TRP A 134 2.03 -14.07 -18.35
CA TRP A 134 3.02 -13.44 -17.48
C TRP A 134 2.57 -12.02 -17.13
N VAL A 135 2.54 -11.72 -15.84
CA VAL A 135 2.14 -10.42 -15.30
C VAL A 135 3.30 -9.84 -14.52
N SER A 136 3.54 -8.54 -14.67
CA SER A 136 4.41 -7.76 -13.79
C SER A 136 3.56 -6.69 -13.11
N VAL A 137 3.72 -6.59 -11.79
CA VAL A 137 3.12 -5.53 -10.98
C VAL A 137 4.25 -4.72 -10.36
N ALA A 138 4.14 -3.39 -10.44
CA ALA A 138 5.02 -2.47 -9.73
C ALA A 138 4.16 -1.48 -8.93
N LEU A 139 4.44 -1.36 -7.63
CA LEU A 139 3.74 -0.48 -6.71
C LEU A 139 4.69 0.63 -6.29
N GLY A 140 4.31 1.88 -6.57
CA GLY A 140 5.03 3.08 -6.18
C GLY A 140 4.51 3.61 -4.85
N GLY A 141 5.40 4.14 -4.02
CA GLY A 141 5.00 4.60 -2.68
C GLY A 141 6.15 5.01 -1.78
N TRP A 142 5.83 5.09 -0.49
CA TRP A 142 6.78 5.43 0.57
C TRP A 142 7.02 4.20 1.43
N VAL A 143 8.29 3.81 1.58
CA VAL A 143 8.69 2.71 2.46
C VAL A 143 9.23 3.27 3.77
N GLY A 144 8.77 2.70 4.87
CA GLY A 144 9.23 3.00 6.23
C GLY A 144 9.31 1.74 7.07
N ALA A 145 9.99 1.85 8.22
CA ALA A 145 9.94 0.80 9.24
C ALA A 145 8.54 0.72 9.83
N VAL A 146 8.09 -0.49 10.18
CA VAL A 146 6.86 -0.67 10.95
C VAL A 146 7.08 -0.10 12.36
N PRO A 147 6.15 0.74 12.89
CA PRO A 147 6.22 1.20 14.27
C PRO A 147 6.24 0.04 15.26
N GLU A 148 7.00 0.17 16.35
CA GLU A 148 7.12 -0.86 17.38
C GLU A 148 5.75 -1.30 17.92
N ALA A 149 4.85 -0.33 18.15
CA ALA A 149 3.48 -0.57 18.61
C ALA A 149 2.63 -1.48 17.70
N ASP A 150 2.96 -1.56 16.40
CA ASP A 150 2.24 -2.37 15.43
C ASP A 150 2.95 -3.69 15.07
N THR A 151 4.18 -3.88 15.55
CA THR A 151 5.08 -4.94 15.07
C THR A 151 4.49 -6.34 15.32
N ASP A 152 4.04 -6.63 16.55
CA ASP A 152 3.50 -7.97 16.89
C ASP A 152 2.26 -8.33 16.07
N ARG A 153 1.35 -7.36 15.94
CA ARG A 153 0.10 -7.53 15.16
C ARG A 153 0.41 -7.78 13.69
N LEU A 154 1.32 -7.01 13.10
CA LEU A 154 1.68 -7.13 11.69
C LEU A 154 2.55 -8.35 11.42
N ALA A 155 3.41 -8.76 12.36
CA ALA A 155 4.16 -10.02 12.30
C ALA A 155 3.21 -11.23 12.31
N ALA A 156 2.21 -11.24 13.20
CA ALA A 156 1.19 -12.28 13.24
C ALA A 156 0.37 -12.32 11.93
N HIS A 157 0.06 -11.17 11.34
CA HIS A 157 -0.57 -11.10 10.03
C HIS A 157 0.32 -11.65 8.91
N PHE A 158 1.60 -11.26 8.89
CA PHE A 158 2.58 -11.73 7.92
C PHE A 158 2.74 -13.25 7.99
N ALA A 159 2.80 -13.82 9.20
CA ALA A 159 2.94 -15.25 9.46
C ALA A 159 1.78 -16.09 8.88
N ARG A 160 0.58 -15.51 8.72
CA ARG A 160 -0.56 -16.22 8.11
C ARG A 160 -0.31 -16.57 6.64
N ARG A 161 0.42 -15.72 5.93
CA ARG A 161 0.83 -15.97 4.54
C ARG A 161 2.15 -16.72 4.49
N HIS A 162 3.11 -16.32 5.34
CA HIS A 162 4.49 -16.81 5.31
C HIS A 162 4.91 -17.35 6.69
N PRO A 163 4.55 -18.60 7.05
CA PRO A 163 5.02 -19.21 8.29
C PRO A 163 6.55 -19.29 8.31
N THR A 164 7.20 -18.57 9.22
CA THR A 164 8.66 -18.50 9.29
C THR A 164 9.15 -18.17 10.69
N THR A 165 10.31 -18.72 11.05
CA THR A 165 10.99 -18.41 12.31
C THR A 165 11.71 -17.05 12.28
N ASP A 166 11.90 -16.46 11.10
CA ASP A 166 12.58 -15.18 10.94
C ASP A 166 11.88 -14.03 11.69
N LEU A 167 10.57 -14.16 11.92
CA LEU A 167 9.77 -13.20 12.68
C LEU A 167 10.12 -13.17 14.18
N PHE A 168 10.85 -14.16 14.70
CA PHE A 168 11.33 -14.14 16.09
C PHE A 168 12.59 -13.27 16.28
N ASP A 169 13.28 -12.91 15.19
CA ASP A 169 14.50 -12.09 15.22
C ASP A 169 14.28 -10.69 14.62
N LEU A 170 13.06 -10.15 14.75
CA LEU A 170 12.75 -8.78 14.34
C LEU A 170 13.52 -7.77 15.22
N GLY A 171 14.12 -6.78 14.59
CA GLY A 171 15.02 -5.80 15.22
C GLY A 171 16.49 -6.18 15.11
N ASP A 172 16.81 -7.47 15.23
CA ASP A 172 18.18 -7.97 15.19
C ASP A 172 18.63 -8.33 13.77
N ARG A 173 18.04 -9.41 13.22
CA ARG A 173 18.39 -9.97 11.90
C ARG A 173 17.42 -9.56 10.82
N TRP A 174 16.16 -9.36 11.21
CA TRP A 174 15.07 -9.03 10.30
C TRP A 174 14.38 -7.74 10.71
N ALA A 175 13.69 -7.11 9.75
CA ALA A 175 12.87 -5.94 9.96
C ALA A 175 11.57 -6.12 9.17
N LEU A 176 10.45 -5.69 9.77
CA LEU A 176 9.22 -5.47 9.04
C LEU A 176 9.22 -4.04 8.51
N LEU A 177 8.99 -3.93 7.21
CA LEU A 177 8.80 -2.66 6.52
C LEU A 177 7.37 -2.57 6.02
N GLN A 178 6.85 -1.35 5.94
CA GLN A 178 5.58 -1.06 5.31
C GLN A 178 5.80 -0.13 4.12
N VAL A 179 5.08 -0.39 3.03
CA VAL A 179 4.96 0.54 1.90
C VAL A 179 3.56 1.11 1.88
N GLU A 180 3.47 2.43 2.01
CA GLU A 180 2.27 3.19 1.69
C GLU A 180 2.19 3.34 0.16
N VAL A 181 1.26 2.61 -0.46
CA VAL A 181 1.09 2.62 -1.91
C VAL A 181 0.31 3.84 -2.36
N VAL A 182 0.86 4.54 -3.35
CA VAL A 182 0.27 5.75 -3.96
C VAL A 182 -0.06 5.56 -5.44
N GLU A 183 0.56 4.59 -6.10
CA GLU A 183 0.29 4.25 -7.50
C GLU A 183 0.68 2.81 -7.83
N GLY A 184 0.14 2.30 -8.92
CA GLY A 184 0.44 0.97 -9.42
C GLY A 184 0.64 0.95 -10.94
N PHE A 185 1.50 0.06 -11.39
CA PHE A 185 1.66 -0.26 -12.81
C PHE A 185 1.52 -1.76 -12.98
N VAL A 186 0.60 -2.16 -13.85
CA VAL A 186 0.43 -3.56 -14.24
C VAL A 186 0.79 -3.70 -15.69
N ARG A 187 1.55 -4.74 -16.02
CA ARG A 187 1.93 -5.05 -17.39
C ARG A 187 1.82 -6.54 -17.66
N THR A 188 1.30 -6.86 -18.84
CA THR A 188 1.48 -8.16 -19.50
C THR A 188 2.38 -7.97 -20.71
N GLU A 189 2.54 -9.02 -21.51
CA GLU A 189 3.22 -8.93 -22.81
C GLU A 189 2.50 -8.02 -23.80
N ARG A 190 1.17 -7.85 -23.67
CA ARG A 190 0.32 -7.20 -24.68
C ARG A 190 -0.28 -5.87 -24.24
N ALA A 191 -0.37 -5.63 -22.93
CA ALA A 191 -1.05 -4.47 -22.39
C ALA A 191 -0.36 -3.97 -21.12
N GLY A 192 -0.62 -2.71 -20.80
CA GLY A 192 -0.24 -2.11 -19.52
C GLY A 192 -1.27 -1.10 -19.07
N ALA A 193 -1.38 -0.94 -17.76
CA ALA A 193 -2.21 0.07 -17.13
C ALA A 193 -1.45 0.74 -15.98
N HIS A 194 -1.67 2.04 -15.85
CA HIS A 194 -1.36 2.79 -14.65
C HIS A 194 -2.62 2.83 -13.79
N LEU A 195 -2.45 2.60 -12.50
CA LEU A 195 -3.48 2.59 -11.49
C LEU A 195 -3.21 3.74 -10.52
N ASP A 196 -4.23 4.51 -10.20
CA ASP A 196 -4.16 5.53 -9.18
C ASP A 196 -4.09 4.90 -7.77
N GLY A 197 -4.04 5.75 -6.74
CA GLY A 197 -3.85 5.29 -5.37
C GLY A 197 -4.92 4.31 -4.88
N ASP A 198 -6.18 4.51 -5.23
CA ASP A 198 -7.26 3.65 -4.75
C ASP A 198 -7.27 2.32 -5.51
N ASP A 199 -7.11 2.36 -6.82
CA ASP A 199 -7.03 1.16 -7.65
C ASP A 199 -5.78 0.31 -7.33
N ALA A 200 -4.64 0.95 -7.08
CA ALA A 200 -3.42 0.28 -6.68
C ALA A 200 -3.55 -0.39 -5.32
N ARG A 201 -4.16 0.29 -4.34
CA ARG A 201 -4.45 -0.28 -3.01
C ARG A 201 -5.46 -1.41 -3.08
N ALA A 202 -6.42 -1.36 -4.00
CA ALA A 202 -7.39 -2.42 -4.24
C ALA A 202 -6.77 -3.72 -4.80
N LEU A 203 -5.51 -3.70 -5.25
CA LEU A 203 -4.75 -4.92 -5.56
C LEU A 203 -4.29 -5.65 -4.30
N LEU A 204 -4.09 -4.93 -3.19
CA LEU A 204 -3.61 -5.45 -1.91
C LEU A 204 -4.73 -5.91 -0.99
N ALA A 205 -5.97 -5.49 -1.26
CA ALA A 205 -7.15 -5.89 -0.53
C ALA A 205 -7.39 -7.41 -0.69
N ARG A 206 -7.56 -8.10 0.44
CA ARG A 206 -7.99 -9.49 0.54
C ARG A 206 -9.14 -9.61 1.50
#